data_AF-A0A7V8Z7D2-F1
#
_entry.id   AF-A0A7V8Z7D2-F1
#
_cell.length_a   1.000
_cell.length_b   1.000
_cell.length_c   1.000
_cell.angle_alpha   90.00
_cell.angle_beta   90.00
_cell.angle_gamma   90.00
#
_symmetry.space_group_name_H-M   'P 1'
#
loop_
_entity.id
_entity.type
_entity.pdbx_description
1 polymer ?
#
loop_
_entity_poly.entity_id
_entity_poly.type
_entity_poly.pdbx_seq_one_letter_code
_entity_poly.pdbx_strand_id
1 'polypeptide(L)'
;MVRDAKSFVNTNELGRAIRRKREGTGLSLRDVADETGVSASTLSRIENGTGKPDADNIARLTGWLNVPMERIMGGGGRNAEGDENAPVVYFPQEAMPDIVEAHLRADRNLTADTAKALSELFRVAYAQFSHPGSDARNRKRR
;
A
#
# COMPACT_ATOMS: atom_id res chain seq x y z
N MET A 1 -6.09 20.35 30.20
CA MET A 1 -6.67 20.60 28.85
C MET A 1 -6.32 19.42 27.96
N VAL A 2 -7.30 18.57 27.69
CA VAL A 2 -7.18 17.41 26.79
C VAL A 2 -6.94 17.96 25.39
N ARG A 3 -5.78 17.69 24.80
CA ARG A 3 -5.49 18.10 23.42
C ARG A 3 -6.38 17.27 22.50
N ASP A 4 -7.36 17.91 21.89
CA ASP A 4 -8.12 17.37 20.76
C ASP A 4 -7.13 16.90 19.68
N ALA A 5 -7.02 15.58 19.53
CA ALA A 5 -6.25 14.95 18.47
C ALA A 5 -6.94 15.23 17.14
N LYS A 6 -6.60 16.35 16.51
CA LYS A 6 -6.94 16.63 15.11
C LYS A 6 -6.55 15.40 14.29
N SER A 7 -7.57 14.76 13.69
CA SER A 7 -7.49 13.55 12.88
C SER A 7 -6.32 13.58 11.91
N PHE A 8 -5.28 12.78 12.21
CA PHE A 8 -4.13 12.54 11.34
C PHE A 8 -4.47 11.59 10.17
N VAL A 9 -5.65 10.96 10.17
CA VAL A 9 -5.99 9.95 9.16
C VAL A 9 -6.54 10.56 7.87
N ASN A 10 -5.92 10.19 6.74
CA ASN A 10 -6.43 10.49 5.42
C ASN A 10 -7.53 9.48 5.04
N THR A 11 -8.78 9.75 5.44
CA THR A 11 -9.91 8.84 5.17
C THR A 11 -10.10 8.51 3.70
N ASN A 12 -9.81 9.46 2.79
CA ASN A 12 -9.95 9.22 1.35
C ASN A 12 -8.95 8.17 0.86
N GLU A 13 -7.73 8.19 1.39
CA GLU A 13 -6.70 7.20 1.05
C GLU A 13 -7.03 5.83 1.64
N LEU A 14 -7.48 5.80 2.89
CA LEU A 14 -7.98 4.58 3.53
C LEU A 14 -9.14 3.97 2.74
N GLY A 15 -10.13 4.79 2.35
CA GLY A 15 -11.27 4.36 1.53
C GLY A 15 -10.85 3.78 0.19
N ARG A 16 -9.91 4.43 -0.52
CA ARG A 16 -9.36 3.90 -1.78
C ARG A 16 -8.62 2.58 -1.57
N ALA A 17 -7.86 2.43 -0.49
CA ALA A 17 -7.16 1.18 -0.17
C ALA A 17 -8.15 0.04 0.09
N ILE A 18 -9.20 0.30 0.87
CA ILE A 18 -10.27 -0.67 1.16
C ILE A 18 -10.95 -1.11 -0.14
N ARG A 19 -11.39 -0.15 -0.95
CA ARG A 19 -12.07 -0.42 -2.23
C ARG A 19 -11.21 -1.28 -3.16
N ARG A 20 -9.93 -0.92 -3.33
CA ARG A 20 -8.99 -1.68 -4.19
C ARG A 20 -8.79 -3.11 -3.72
N LYS A 21 -8.56 -3.32 -2.42
CA LYS A 21 -8.41 -4.68 -1.88
C LYS A 21 -9.70 -5.47 -2.10
N ARG A 22 -10.83 -4.92 -1.69
CA ARG A 22 -12.15 -5.55 -1.80
C ARG A 22 -12.49 -5.95 -3.24
N GLU A 23 -12.39 -5.03 -4.19
CA GLU A 23 -12.72 -5.27 -5.59
C GLU A 23 -11.71 -6.20 -6.27
N GLY A 24 -10.42 -6.05 -5.96
CA GLY A 24 -9.37 -6.93 -6.49
C GLY A 24 -9.48 -8.38 -6.01
N THR A 25 -10.15 -8.63 -4.87
CA THR A 25 -10.43 -9.98 -4.36
C THR A 25 -11.88 -10.42 -4.55
N GLY A 26 -12.71 -9.64 -5.27
CA GLY A 26 -14.10 -9.99 -5.54
C GLY A 26 -15.03 -9.98 -4.32
N LEU A 27 -14.66 -9.29 -3.23
CA LEU A 27 -15.45 -9.21 -2.01
C LEU A 27 -16.55 -8.13 -2.10
N SER A 28 -17.68 -8.39 -1.48
CA SER A 28 -18.72 -7.40 -1.21
C SER A 28 -18.39 -6.60 0.06
N LEU A 29 -19.09 -5.49 0.27
CA LEU A 29 -18.98 -4.73 1.53
C LEU A 29 -19.43 -5.54 2.76
N ARG A 30 -20.28 -6.55 2.56
CA ARG A 30 -20.72 -7.46 3.64
C ARG A 30 -19.61 -8.44 4.00
N ASP A 31 -18.93 -9.00 3.01
CA ASP A 31 -17.82 -9.92 3.26
C ASP A 31 -16.69 -9.22 4.03
N VAL A 32 -16.35 -7.99 3.64
CA VAL A 32 -15.38 -7.18 4.39
C VAL A 32 -15.89 -6.83 5.79
N ALA A 33 -17.20 -6.62 5.97
CA ALA A 33 -17.77 -6.39 7.29
C ALA A 33 -17.63 -7.60 8.20
N ASP A 34 -17.82 -8.80 7.66
CA ASP A 34 -17.67 -10.06 8.39
C ASP A 34 -16.20 -10.32 8.75
N GLU A 35 -15.25 -9.97 7.87
CA GLU A 35 -13.82 -10.13 8.12
C GLU A 35 -13.24 -9.11 9.12
N THR A 36 -13.80 -7.89 9.17
CA THR A 36 -13.23 -6.78 9.96
C THR A 36 -14.03 -6.45 11.22
N GLY A 37 -15.28 -6.88 11.29
CA GLY A 37 -16.25 -6.42 12.28
C GLY A 37 -16.69 -4.96 12.09
N VAL A 38 -16.30 -4.29 11.00
CA VAL A 38 -16.73 -2.93 10.66
C VAL A 38 -17.98 -3.00 9.81
N SER A 39 -19.06 -2.33 10.21
CA SER A 39 -20.33 -2.45 9.48
C SER A 39 -20.23 -2.02 8.01
N ALA A 40 -20.97 -2.71 7.13
CA ALA A 40 -21.00 -2.42 5.69
C ALA A 40 -21.39 -0.96 5.38
N SER A 41 -22.25 -0.34 6.19
CA SER A 41 -22.61 1.08 6.07
C SER A 41 -21.46 2.02 6.44
N THR A 42 -20.62 1.64 7.40
CA THR A 42 -19.42 2.38 7.78
C THR A 42 -18.34 2.24 6.70
N LEU A 43 -18.12 1.02 6.20
CA LEU A 43 -17.23 0.76 5.06
C LEU A 43 -17.64 1.58 3.84
N SER A 44 -18.92 1.60 3.47
CA SER A 44 -19.43 2.41 2.35
C SER A 44 -19.13 3.90 2.51
N ARG A 45 -19.34 4.46 3.72
CA ARG A 45 -19.02 5.87 4.00
C ARG A 45 -17.52 6.13 3.92
N ILE A 46 -16.68 5.21 4.41
CA ILE A 46 -15.22 5.34 4.33
C ILE A 46 -14.75 5.28 2.88
N GLU A 47 -15.21 4.31 2.08
CA GLU A 47 -14.86 4.21 0.65
C GLU A 47 -15.28 5.45 -0.16
N ASN A 48 -16.37 6.09 0.23
CA ASN A 48 -16.86 7.32 -0.42
C ASN A 48 -16.29 8.61 0.20
N GLY A 49 -15.37 8.50 1.17
CA GLY A 49 -14.72 9.66 1.80
C GLY A 49 -15.62 10.49 2.73
N THR A 50 -16.84 10.04 2.99
CA THR A 50 -17.83 10.74 3.85
C THR A 50 -17.83 10.25 5.29
N GLY A 51 -17.17 9.11 5.55
CA GLY A 51 -16.99 8.57 6.89
C GLY A 51 -15.91 9.28 7.69
N LYS A 52 -16.00 9.20 9.03
CA LYS A 52 -14.90 9.50 9.93
C LYS A 52 -14.64 8.24 10.76
N PRO A 53 -13.68 7.39 10.36
CA PRO A 53 -13.37 6.19 11.11
C PRO A 53 -12.72 6.58 12.45
N ASP A 54 -13.12 5.91 13.53
CA ASP A 54 -12.47 6.01 14.82
C ASP A 54 -11.21 5.12 14.87
N ALA A 55 -10.45 5.22 15.97
CA ALA A 55 -9.20 4.50 16.14
C ALA A 55 -9.36 2.97 16.06
N ASP A 56 -10.46 2.42 16.57
CA ASP A 56 -10.74 0.97 16.51
C ASP A 56 -10.99 0.52 15.07
N ASN A 57 -11.84 1.24 14.34
CA ASN A 57 -12.06 0.99 12.91
C ASN A 57 -10.77 1.13 12.10
N ILE A 58 -9.94 2.15 12.39
CA ILE A 58 -8.64 2.31 11.71
C ILE A 58 -7.74 1.10 11.98
N ALA A 59 -7.61 0.64 13.22
CA ALA A 59 -6.77 -0.51 13.58
C ALA A 59 -7.24 -1.81 12.88
N ARG A 60 -8.56 -2.07 12.88
CA ARG A 60 -9.14 -3.23 12.19
C ARG A 60 -8.93 -3.19 10.69
N LEU A 61 -9.16 -2.02 10.07
CA LEU A 61 -9.06 -1.85 8.63
C LEU A 61 -7.59 -1.87 8.16
N THR A 62 -6.67 -1.28 8.91
CA THR A 62 -5.22 -1.33 8.61
C THR A 62 -4.67 -2.75 8.76
N GLY A 63 -5.04 -3.47 9.82
CA GLY A 63 -4.72 -4.89 10.00
C GLY A 63 -5.28 -5.75 8.86
N TRP A 64 -6.54 -5.53 8.49
CA TRP A 64 -7.15 -6.21 7.35
C TRP A 64 -6.44 -5.89 6.03
N LEU A 65 -6.07 -4.63 5.80
CA LEU A 65 -5.33 -4.23 4.60
C LEU A 65 -3.89 -4.76 4.57
N ASN A 66 -3.36 -5.28 5.69
CA ASN A 66 -1.95 -5.58 5.89
C ASN A 66 -1.05 -4.36 5.56
N VAL A 67 -1.50 -3.18 6.01
CA VAL A 67 -0.83 -1.91 5.76
C VAL A 67 -0.46 -1.27 7.10
N PRO A 68 0.79 -0.82 7.30
CA PRO A 68 1.19 -0.09 8.50
C PRO A 68 0.35 1.18 8.69
N MET A 69 -0.02 1.47 9.95
CA MET A 69 -0.89 2.59 10.31
C MET A 69 -0.28 3.95 9.91
N GLU A 70 1.05 4.04 9.92
CA GLU A 70 1.86 5.19 9.51
C GLU A 70 1.58 5.62 8.07
N ARG A 71 1.21 4.68 7.19
CA ARG A 71 0.85 4.95 5.80
C ARG A 71 -0.50 5.65 5.66
N ILE A 72 -1.40 5.43 6.61
CA ILE A 72 -2.77 5.99 6.61
C ILE A 72 -2.84 7.32 7.41
N MET A 73 -1.93 7.52 8.37
CA MET A 73 -1.88 8.67 9.27
C MET A 73 -1.15 9.92 8.72
N GLY A 74 -0.81 9.95 7.44
CA GLY A 74 -0.46 11.20 6.75
C GLY A 74 0.76 11.95 7.30
N GLY A 75 1.95 11.50 6.91
CA GLY A 75 3.16 12.30 6.87
C GLY A 75 4.13 11.74 5.84
N GLY A 76 4.11 12.25 4.60
CA GLY A 76 5.07 11.83 3.55
C GLY A 76 4.66 12.07 2.09
N GLY A 77 3.47 12.64 1.81
CA GLY A 77 3.02 12.96 0.45
C GLY A 77 2.99 14.46 0.11
N ARG A 78 3.65 15.31 0.89
CA ARG A 78 3.99 16.66 0.47
C ARG A 78 5.50 16.80 0.56
N ASN A 79 6.13 16.70 -0.61
CA ASN A 79 7.44 17.26 -0.97
C ASN A 79 8.22 17.86 0.21
N ALA A 80 9.22 17.11 0.70
CA ALA A 80 10.42 17.69 1.26
C ALA A 80 11.59 17.16 0.44
N GLU A 81 12.32 18.10 -0.14
CA GLU A 81 13.53 17.93 -0.93
C GLU A 81 14.56 17.03 -0.20
N GLY A 82 15.20 16.10 -0.93
CA GLY A 82 16.58 15.70 -0.64
C GLY A 82 16.87 14.50 0.26
N ASP A 83 16.01 13.48 0.38
CA ASP A 83 16.42 12.21 1.01
C ASP A 83 16.40 11.04 0.02
N GLU A 84 17.61 10.58 -0.31
CA GLU A 84 17.95 9.59 -1.35
C GLU A 84 17.68 8.14 -0.89
N ASN A 85 17.10 7.93 0.30
CA ASN A 85 16.89 6.61 0.91
C ASN A 85 15.48 6.37 1.47
N ALA A 86 14.44 7.03 0.94
CA ALA A 86 13.06 6.71 1.33
C ALA A 86 12.66 5.29 0.83
N PRO A 87 12.18 4.38 1.70
CA PRO A 87 11.83 3.02 1.32
C PRO A 87 10.69 2.99 0.30
N VAL A 88 10.96 2.40 -0.87
CA VAL A 88 10.01 2.19 -1.96
C VAL A 88 8.87 1.30 -1.49
N VAL A 89 7.64 1.77 -1.67
CA VAL A 89 6.43 1.19 -1.10
C VAL A 89 5.85 0.10 -2.01
N TYR A 90 5.86 -1.17 -1.56
CA TYR A 90 5.25 -2.32 -2.26
C TYR A 90 3.70 -2.25 -2.17
N PHE A 91 3.00 -2.33 -3.32
CA PHE A 91 1.56 -2.57 -3.39
C PHE A 91 1.32 -4.02 -3.88
N PRO A 92 0.53 -4.86 -3.18
CA PRO A 92 0.32 -6.27 -3.56
C PRO A 92 -0.42 -6.51 -4.89
N GLN A 93 -1.01 -5.48 -5.49
CA GLN A 93 -1.84 -5.59 -6.70
C GLN A 93 -1.17 -5.01 -7.95
N GLU A 94 -0.06 -4.30 -7.79
CA GLU A 94 0.78 -3.84 -8.91
C GLU A 94 2.05 -4.68 -8.91
N ALA A 95 2.46 -5.19 -10.07
CA ALA A 95 3.71 -5.90 -10.15
C ALA A 95 4.84 -4.91 -9.80
N MET A 96 5.75 -5.26 -8.89
CA MET A 96 6.89 -4.39 -8.53
C MET A 96 7.62 -3.74 -9.71
N PRO A 97 7.81 -4.44 -10.85
CA PRO A 97 8.37 -3.81 -12.04
C PRO A 97 7.61 -2.57 -12.50
N ASP A 98 6.29 -2.56 -12.41
CA ASP A 98 5.45 -1.46 -12.92
C ASP A 98 5.54 -0.22 -12.01
N ILE A 99 5.68 -0.43 -10.68
CA ILE A 99 5.93 0.67 -9.73
C ILE A 99 7.30 1.28 -9.95
N VAL A 100 8.34 0.46 -10.09
CA VAL A 100 9.71 0.94 -10.34
C VAL A 100 9.78 1.69 -11.67
N GLU A 101 9.12 1.18 -12.70
CA GLU A 101 9.01 1.83 -14.00
C GLU A 101 8.36 3.22 -13.90
N ALA A 102 7.28 3.38 -13.11
CA ALA A 102 6.64 4.66 -12.89
C ALA A 102 7.58 5.67 -12.22
N HIS A 103 8.40 5.23 -11.25
CA HIS A 103 9.38 6.10 -10.58
C HIS A 103 10.54 6.48 -11.52
N LEU A 104 11.08 5.54 -12.28
CA LEU A 104 12.16 5.79 -13.25
C LEU A 104 11.73 6.79 -14.32
N ARG A 105 10.47 6.73 -14.78
CA ARG A 105 9.93 7.72 -15.73
C ARG A 105 9.73 9.11 -15.14
N ALA A 106 9.49 9.21 -13.84
CA ALA A 106 9.28 10.48 -13.16
C ALA A 106 10.59 11.16 -12.73
N ASP A 107 11.72 10.44 -12.78
CA ASP A 107 13.04 10.95 -12.42
C ASP A 107 13.55 11.96 -13.47
N ARG A 108 13.75 13.21 -13.03
CA ARG A 108 14.22 14.31 -13.88
C ARG A 108 15.71 14.20 -14.24
N ASN A 109 16.45 13.34 -13.55
CA ASN A 109 17.86 13.09 -13.82
C ASN A 109 18.06 12.02 -14.90
N LEU A 110 16.99 11.37 -15.35
CA LEU A 110 17.03 10.33 -16.38
C LEU A 110 16.43 10.81 -17.69
N THR A 111 17.04 10.38 -18.79
CA THR A 111 16.37 10.45 -20.09
C THR A 111 15.31 9.35 -20.19
N ALA A 112 14.32 9.54 -21.07
CA ALA A 112 13.28 8.54 -21.30
C ALA A 112 13.87 7.17 -21.73
N ASP A 113 14.91 7.18 -22.55
CA ASP A 113 15.58 5.97 -23.01
C ASP A 113 16.35 5.28 -21.88
N THR A 114 17.04 6.05 -21.02
CA THR A 114 17.72 5.50 -19.84
C THR A 114 16.74 4.90 -18.84
N ALA A 115 15.63 5.60 -18.55
CA ALA A 115 14.59 5.10 -17.67
C ALA A 115 13.97 3.79 -18.18
N LYS A 116 13.76 3.70 -19.51
CA LYS A 116 13.28 2.47 -20.15
C LYS A 116 14.28 1.32 -20.01
N ALA A 117 15.56 1.56 -20.32
CA ALA A 117 16.60 0.53 -20.20
C ALA A 117 16.77 0.01 -18.76
N LEU A 118 16.71 0.91 -17.77
CA LEU A 118 16.76 0.55 -16.34
C LEU A 118 15.53 -0.25 -15.91
N SER A 119 14.34 0.10 -16.39
CA SER A 119 13.12 -0.68 -16.13
C SER A 119 13.21 -2.10 -16.70
N GLU A 120 13.71 -2.25 -17.92
CA GLU A 120 13.90 -3.55 -18.56
C GLU A 120 14.89 -4.42 -17.77
N LEU A 121 16.03 -3.85 -17.37
CA LEU A 121 17.02 -4.54 -16.54
C LEU A 121 16.42 -4.99 -15.20
N PHE A 122 15.68 -4.10 -14.53
CA PHE A 122 15.01 -4.41 -13.27
C PHE A 122 13.99 -5.53 -13.44
N ARG A 123 13.14 -5.48 -14.49
CA ARG A 123 12.10 -6.49 -14.75
C ARG A 123 12.71 -7.88 -14.95
N VAL A 124 13.81 -7.98 -15.70
CA VAL A 124 14.53 -9.24 -15.93
C VAL A 124 15.14 -9.77 -14.63
N ALA A 125 15.85 -8.92 -13.88
CA ALA A 125 16.43 -9.31 -12.60
C ALA A 125 15.35 -9.73 -11.59
N TYR A 126 14.26 -8.97 -11.48
CA TYR A 126 13.17 -9.28 -10.59
C TYR A 126 12.56 -10.65 -10.89
N ALA A 127 12.24 -10.93 -12.16
CA ALA A 127 11.72 -12.25 -12.57
C ALA A 127 12.70 -13.40 -12.29
N GLN A 128 14.00 -13.19 -12.46
CA GLN A 128 15.03 -14.20 -12.23
C GLN A 128 15.21 -14.52 -10.73
N PHE A 129 15.08 -13.52 -9.85
CA PHE A 129 15.38 -13.67 -8.44
C PHE A 129 14.14 -13.78 -7.54
N SER A 130 12.96 -13.38 -8.01
CA SER A 130 11.70 -13.54 -7.27
C SER A 130 11.21 -15.00 -7.34
N HIS A 131 11.74 -15.86 -6.47
CA HIS A 131 11.21 -17.20 -6.24
C HIS A 131 10.28 -17.20 -5.02
N PRO A 132 8.98 -17.46 -5.15
CA PRO A 132 8.15 -17.81 -4.02
C PRO A 132 8.45 -19.27 -3.62
N GLY A 133 9.41 -19.48 -2.71
CA GLY A 133 9.54 -20.73 -1.94
C GLY A 133 10.72 -21.68 -2.24
N SER A 134 11.97 -21.22 -2.13
CA SER A 134 13.15 -22.11 -2.28
C SER A 134 14.19 -22.06 -1.13
N ASP A 135 13.80 -21.76 0.12
CA ASP A 135 14.75 -21.81 1.25
C ASP A 135 14.22 -22.49 2.53
N ALA A 136 13.40 -23.54 2.38
CA ALA A 136 12.91 -24.35 3.51
C ALA A 136 13.48 -25.79 3.55
N ARG A 137 14.32 -26.19 2.58
CA ARG A 137 14.75 -27.60 2.42
C ARG A 137 16.18 -27.95 2.88
N ASN A 138 16.94 -27.04 3.49
CA ASN A 138 18.35 -27.33 3.83
C ASN A 138 18.73 -27.27 5.34
N ARG A 139 17.77 -27.24 6.28
CA ARG A 139 18.07 -27.24 7.73
C ARG A 139 17.94 -28.59 8.44
N LYS A 140 17.62 -29.69 7.73
CA LYS A 140 17.63 -31.05 8.30
C LYS A 140 18.57 -31.95 7.51
N ARG A 141 19.87 -31.74 7.66
CA ARG A 141 20.93 -32.74 7.45
C ARG A 141 22.30 -32.11 7.74
N ARG A 142 22.68 -32.11 9.02
CA ARG A 142 24.04 -32.36 9.50
C ARG A 142 24.03 -32.44 11.02
#